data_AF-A0A0M0HUM5-F1
#
_entry.id   AF-A0A0M0HUM5-F1
#
_cell.length_a   1.000
_cell.length_b   1.000
_cell.length_c   1.000
_cell.angle_alpha   90.00
_cell.angle_beta   90.00
_cell.angle_gamma   90.00
#
_symmetry.space_group_name_H-M   'P 1'
#
loop_
_entity.id
_entity.type
_entity.pdbx_description
1 polymer ?
#
loop_
_entity_poly.entity_id
_entity_poly.type
_entity_poly.pdbx_seq_one_letter_code
_entity_poly.pdbx_strand_id
1 'polypeptide(L)'
;MRLSNFSCYVLPLACILPIPSFSADKGSVTLPADQYLRDNNGKPVGYFKSDVLRTSQENIATGAHDFEIRLSDDSPFSIKADSKVIKPGATISMTKTLENGVLSFEVAPVRKQDIGKVEYEVYIPSLYSIDDRFWEVFDPTYTPWVDSGQNVDYEDWLPPLAQQMTDFTQTRQYKDVYTRERQDRDKDTNVGEIRNHGDPVTEYDYRPNTESRDVKALVDAYVNTGDLHDCGEWVPPASETYEGLTVDQTYTCQQDQSRTWTYKVGSEVIGTHPQVQSIDDIKYRTVPGTKNPWLSTASEFGEWTNVDTPHSYTSWDPAIVNQTTDFSQSRSYKQNQTRTEQKQQKNAVTGEIRSVGELQNNSRIVTVNETRTISVTVSAWANSGGVYSCSGWSPSTGAVSSGTRFTQTRSCKQIQVRTWTYNDGSTIVTTRPENRVIDSSQSQGAIGTKRVLGTYARFPRVEGRVSQQVMNGALEFLQWSSKNLQHNRCETINGTSRCFYAEIPKIPSSCVIGDRIAFVGVNYDHTIIVLDRWECR
;
A
#
# COMPACT_ATOMS: atom_id res chain seq x y z
N MET A 1 -9.16 -10.23 63.14
CA MET A 1 -9.28 -10.90 64.45
C MET A 1 -10.25 -12.06 64.26
N ARG A 2 -9.81 -13.29 64.55
CA ARG A 2 -10.55 -14.53 64.24
C ARG A 2 -11.81 -14.65 65.11
N LEU A 3 -12.92 -15.00 64.47
CA LEU A 3 -14.09 -15.62 65.08
C LEU A 3 -14.06 -17.11 64.76
N SER A 4 -14.18 -17.96 65.78
CA SER A 4 -14.89 -19.25 65.74
C SER A 4 -14.61 -20.03 67.04
N ASN A 5 -15.64 -20.21 67.86
CA ASN A 5 -16.33 -21.50 68.05
C ASN A 5 -16.91 -21.69 69.45
N PHE A 6 -18.19 -22.05 69.39
CA PHE A 6 -19.06 -22.58 70.43
C PHE A 6 -18.41 -23.76 71.18
N SER A 7 -18.62 -23.81 72.50
CA SER A 7 -18.46 -25.00 73.31
C SER A 7 -19.82 -25.40 73.87
N CYS A 8 -20.29 -26.57 73.45
CA CYS A 8 -21.51 -27.22 73.90
C CYS A 8 -21.17 -28.02 75.17
N TYR A 9 -21.77 -27.69 76.32
CA TYR A 9 -21.63 -28.48 77.53
C TYR A 9 -22.67 -29.61 77.54
N VAL A 10 -22.17 -30.84 77.40
CA VAL A 10 -22.90 -32.08 77.58
C VAL A 10 -22.75 -32.49 79.05
N LEU A 11 -23.86 -32.53 79.78
CA LEU A 11 -24.02 -33.37 80.97
C LEU A 11 -24.02 -34.83 80.50
N PRO A 12 -23.30 -35.74 81.18
CA PRO A 12 -23.99 -36.45 82.26
C PRO A 12 -23.03 -36.87 83.39
N LEU A 13 -23.52 -36.92 84.63
CA LEU A 13 -23.10 -38.00 85.50
C LEU A 13 -24.17 -38.28 86.53
N ALA A 14 -24.77 -39.46 86.38
CA ALA A 14 -25.63 -40.11 87.34
C ALA A 14 -24.93 -40.19 88.69
N CYS A 15 -25.41 -39.40 89.65
CA CYS A 15 -25.07 -39.57 91.04
C CYS A 15 -25.91 -40.75 91.56
N ILE A 16 -25.38 -41.97 91.42
CA ILE A 16 -25.86 -43.14 92.16
C ILE A 16 -25.42 -42.91 93.60
N LEU A 17 -26.27 -42.22 94.38
CA LEU A 17 -26.09 -42.14 95.81
C LEU A 17 -26.47 -43.49 96.43
N PRO A 18 -25.69 -44.01 97.39
CA PRO A 18 -26.03 -45.23 98.09
C PRO A 18 -27.32 -44.99 98.87
N ILE A 19 -28.30 -45.87 98.67
CA ILE A 19 -29.53 -45.86 99.48
C ILE A 19 -29.08 -46.00 100.94
N PRO A 20 -29.36 -45.02 101.82
CA PRO A 20 -29.16 -45.22 103.24
C PRO A 20 -30.13 -46.33 103.68
N SER A 21 -29.57 -47.50 103.97
CA SER A 21 -30.25 -48.55 104.71
C SER A 21 -30.54 -48.00 106.11
N PHE A 22 -31.73 -47.46 106.31
CA PHE A 22 -32.23 -47.07 107.62
C PHE A 22 -32.53 -48.36 108.40
N SER A 23 -31.52 -48.84 109.13
CA SER A 23 -31.69 -49.89 110.12
C SER A 23 -32.53 -49.30 111.26
N ALA A 24 -33.73 -49.85 111.46
CA ALA A 24 -34.58 -49.49 112.59
C ALA A 24 -33.81 -49.78 113.89
N ASP A 25 -33.62 -48.74 114.69
CA ASP A 25 -32.88 -48.82 115.94
C ASP A 25 -33.60 -49.81 116.90
N LYS A 26 -32.84 -50.80 117.40
CA LYS A 26 -33.20 -51.84 118.38
C LYS A 26 -34.15 -52.95 117.93
N GLY A 27 -33.57 -53.94 117.24
CA GLY A 27 -34.18 -55.27 116.99
C GLY A 27 -33.82 -56.38 117.98
N SER A 28 -33.35 -56.11 119.21
CA SER A 28 -33.33 -57.15 120.27
C SER A 28 -34.55 -56.96 121.17
N VAL A 29 -35.68 -57.58 120.81
CA VAL A 29 -36.81 -57.73 121.73
C VAL A 29 -36.69 -59.09 122.40
N THR A 30 -36.41 -59.07 123.70
CA THR A 30 -36.45 -60.27 124.54
C THR A 30 -37.92 -60.63 124.78
N LEU A 31 -38.39 -61.73 124.22
CA LEU A 31 -39.70 -62.29 124.55
C LEU A 31 -39.58 -63.01 125.91
N PRO A 32 -40.29 -62.56 126.97
CA PRO A 32 -40.23 -63.23 128.25
C PRO A 32 -40.99 -64.56 128.20
N ALA A 33 -40.29 -65.67 128.46
CA ALA A 33 -40.88 -66.76 129.23
C ALA A 33 -41.16 -66.12 130.61
N ASP A 34 -42.39 -65.73 130.95
CA ASP A 34 -43.44 -66.66 131.31
C ASP A 34 -44.88 -66.08 131.15
N GLN A 35 -45.23 -65.43 130.04
CA GLN A 35 -46.66 -65.12 129.78
C GLN A 35 -47.05 -65.10 128.28
N TYR A 36 -48.04 -65.95 127.99
CA TYR A 36 -48.51 -66.44 126.68
C TYR A 36 -48.89 -65.39 125.64
N LEU A 37 -48.79 -65.78 124.36
CA LEU A 37 -49.46 -65.06 123.29
C LEU A 37 -51.00 -65.26 123.32
N ARG A 38 -51.85 -64.25 123.09
CA ARG A 38 -53.30 -64.30 122.75
C ARG A 38 -53.66 -63.10 121.88
N ASP A 39 -54.71 -63.22 121.06
CA ASP A 39 -55.23 -62.31 120.01
C ASP A 39 -56.53 -61.55 120.42
N ASN A 40 -57.38 -61.12 119.47
CA ASN A 40 -58.59 -60.30 119.66
C ASN A 40 -59.65 -60.85 120.65
N ASN A 41 -59.34 -61.98 121.28
CA ASN A 41 -60.06 -62.69 122.32
C ASN A 41 -59.23 -62.82 123.62
N GLY A 42 -58.44 -61.79 123.97
CA GLY A 42 -57.69 -61.72 125.23
C GLY A 42 -56.16 -61.84 125.16
N LYS A 43 -55.50 -61.38 124.08
CA LYS A 43 -54.45 -60.30 124.16
C LYS A 43 -53.11 -60.48 124.91
N PRO A 44 -52.09 -61.33 124.62
CA PRO A 44 -50.79 -60.71 124.20
C PRO A 44 -50.22 -61.22 122.84
N VAL A 45 -49.82 -60.46 121.82
CA VAL A 45 -49.09 -61.03 120.64
C VAL A 45 -47.84 -60.22 120.36
N GLY A 46 -46.72 -60.86 120.02
CA GLY A 46 -45.56 -60.14 119.49
C GLY A 46 -45.96 -59.34 118.25
N TYR A 47 -45.62 -58.07 118.19
CA TYR A 47 -45.90 -57.21 117.03
C TYR A 47 -44.67 -56.36 116.70
N PHE A 48 -44.46 -56.12 115.42
CA PHE A 48 -43.53 -55.10 114.93
C PHE A 48 -44.30 -53.80 114.72
N LYS A 49 -43.70 -52.66 115.11
CA LYS A 49 -44.23 -51.32 114.83
C LYS A 49 -43.05 -50.37 114.60
N SER A 50 -43.02 -49.70 113.46
CA SER A 50 -42.04 -48.66 113.16
C SER A 50 -42.40 -47.32 113.80
N ASP A 51 -41.44 -46.39 113.82
CA ASP A 51 -41.74 -44.97 113.94
C ASP A 51 -42.47 -44.44 112.69
N VAL A 52 -42.90 -43.17 112.74
CA VAL A 52 -43.51 -42.49 111.60
C VAL A 52 -42.46 -42.30 110.51
N LEU A 53 -42.66 -43.01 109.40
CA LEU A 53 -41.83 -42.95 108.22
C LEU A 53 -42.12 -41.67 107.44
N ARG A 54 -41.07 -40.96 107.02
CA ARG A 54 -41.16 -39.70 106.25
C ARG A 54 -40.42 -39.81 104.93
N THR A 55 -40.91 -39.12 103.90
CA THR A 55 -40.24 -38.99 102.61
C THR A 55 -39.04 -38.05 102.72
N SER A 56 -38.23 -37.98 101.67
CA SER A 56 -37.12 -37.00 101.59
C SER A 56 -37.59 -35.54 101.58
N GLN A 57 -38.88 -35.27 101.31
CA GLN A 57 -39.49 -33.95 101.43
C GLN A 57 -40.10 -33.71 102.83
N GLU A 58 -39.77 -34.55 103.82
CA GLU A 58 -40.29 -34.51 105.21
C GLU A 58 -41.81 -34.75 105.34
N ASN A 59 -42.49 -35.11 104.25
CA ASN A 59 -43.89 -35.49 104.28
C ASN A 59 -44.07 -36.87 104.91
N ILE A 60 -45.19 -37.10 105.60
CA ILE A 60 -45.49 -38.42 106.16
C ILE A 60 -45.69 -39.39 104.99
N ALA A 61 -45.02 -40.54 105.03
CA ALA A 61 -45.17 -41.56 103.99
C ALA A 61 -46.60 -42.10 104.00
N THR A 62 -47.28 -42.04 102.87
CA THR A 62 -48.71 -42.37 102.73
C THR A 62 -48.94 -43.32 101.58
N GLY A 63 -49.94 -44.21 101.70
CA GLY A 63 -50.24 -45.20 100.67
C GLY A 63 -49.53 -46.55 100.88
N ALA A 64 -49.66 -47.44 99.90
CA ALA A 64 -49.14 -48.80 99.94
C ALA A 64 -47.62 -48.82 99.74
N HIS A 65 -46.89 -49.34 100.71
CA HIS A 65 -45.45 -49.48 100.65
C HIS A 65 -45.07 -50.96 100.64
N ASP A 66 -44.14 -51.30 99.75
CA ASP A 66 -43.50 -52.60 99.73
C ASP A 66 -42.34 -52.62 100.72
N PHE A 67 -42.26 -53.69 101.51
CA PHE A 67 -41.20 -53.90 102.49
C PHE A 67 -40.81 -55.38 102.55
N GLU A 68 -39.59 -55.63 103.00
CA GLU A 68 -39.02 -56.97 103.13
C GLU A 68 -38.78 -57.29 104.60
N ILE A 69 -39.13 -58.50 105.02
CA ILE A 69 -38.78 -59.05 106.33
C ILE A 69 -37.75 -60.15 106.13
N ARG A 70 -36.61 -60.04 106.81
CA ARG A 70 -35.48 -60.99 106.71
C ARG A 70 -35.25 -61.66 108.04
N LEU A 71 -35.22 -62.98 108.05
CA LEU A 71 -34.88 -63.76 109.24
C LEU A 71 -33.45 -64.26 109.16
N SER A 72 -32.66 -64.04 110.20
CA SER A 72 -31.27 -64.52 110.23
C SER A 72 -31.18 -66.05 110.08
N ASP A 73 -30.14 -66.52 109.40
CA ASP A 73 -29.82 -67.95 109.25
C ASP A 73 -29.60 -68.64 110.61
N ASP A 74 -29.08 -67.90 111.61
CA ASP A 74 -28.80 -68.40 112.96
C ASP A 74 -30.06 -68.49 113.85
N SER A 75 -31.24 -68.18 113.31
CA SER A 75 -32.48 -68.19 114.07
C SER A 75 -32.83 -69.62 114.55
N PRO A 76 -33.04 -69.84 115.87
CA PRO A 76 -33.31 -71.17 116.41
C PRO A 76 -34.64 -71.77 115.93
N PHE A 77 -35.59 -70.96 115.45
CA PHE A 77 -36.87 -71.41 114.90
C PHE A 77 -37.45 -70.46 113.86
N SER A 78 -38.47 -70.92 113.13
CA SER A 78 -39.19 -70.12 112.13
C SER A 78 -40.23 -69.21 112.80
N ILE A 79 -40.40 -68.00 112.28
CA ILE A 79 -41.42 -67.05 112.73
C ILE A 79 -42.52 -66.90 111.69
N LYS A 80 -43.66 -66.34 112.08
CA LYS A 80 -44.81 -66.01 111.26
C LYS A 80 -45.05 -64.52 111.37
N ALA A 81 -44.98 -63.77 110.26
CA ALA A 81 -45.31 -62.35 110.19
C ALA A 81 -46.63 -62.16 109.41
N ASP A 82 -47.67 -61.58 110.02
CA ASP A 82 -49.01 -61.40 109.42
C ASP A 82 -49.49 -62.63 108.63
N SER A 83 -49.35 -63.79 109.27
CA SER A 83 -49.67 -65.12 108.74
C SER A 83 -48.75 -65.72 107.66
N LYS A 84 -47.70 -65.05 107.21
CA LYS A 84 -46.66 -65.63 106.34
C LYS A 84 -45.54 -66.26 107.16
N VAL A 85 -45.17 -67.50 106.84
CA VAL A 85 -44.11 -68.24 107.54
C VAL A 85 -42.74 -67.87 106.95
N ILE A 86 -41.83 -67.42 107.81
CA ILE A 86 -40.45 -67.10 107.47
C ILE A 86 -39.54 -68.13 108.17
N LYS A 87 -38.79 -68.88 107.37
CA LYS A 87 -37.81 -69.85 107.87
C LYS A 87 -36.48 -69.16 108.18
N PRO A 88 -35.62 -69.71 109.06
CA PRO A 88 -34.25 -69.19 109.23
C PRO A 88 -33.58 -69.05 107.86
N GLY A 89 -32.98 -67.88 107.59
CA GLY A 89 -32.35 -67.55 106.31
C GLY A 89 -33.24 -67.00 105.20
N ALA A 90 -34.56 -66.96 105.41
CA ALA A 90 -35.49 -66.53 104.37
C ALA A 90 -35.79 -65.02 104.44
N THR A 91 -35.95 -64.42 103.26
CA THR A 91 -36.50 -63.07 103.07
C THR A 91 -37.89 -63.16 102.43
N ILE A 92 -38.87 -62.44 102.97
CA ILE A 92 -40.22 -62.35 102.41
C ILE A 92 -40.57 -60.89 102.15
N SER A 93 -41.06 -60.60 100.95
CA SER A 93 -41.65 -59.30 100.61
C SER A 93 -43.14 -59.26 100.96
N MET A 94 -43.56 -58.14 101.51
CA MET A 94 -44.93 -57.84 101.90
C MET A 94 -45.27 -56.41 101.49
N THR A 95 -46.54 -56.18 101.18
CA THR A 95 -47.06 -54.85 100.89
C THR A 95 -48.06 -54.50 101.98
N LYS A 96 -47.93 -53.31 102.56
CA LYS A 96 -48.91 -52.80 103.51
C LYS A 96 -49.10 -51.31 103.34
N THR A 97 -50.34 -50.87 103.47
CA THR A 97 -50.65 -49.45 103.54
C THR A 97 -50.21 -48.92 104.89
N LEU A 98 -49.38 -47.88 104.88
CA LEU A 98 -48.96 -47.21 106.09
C LEU A 98 -50.11 -46.38 106.65
N GLU A 99 -50.57 -46.68 107.86
CA GLU A 99 -51.56 -45.86 108.56
C GLU A 99 -50.81 -44.81 109.39
N ASN A 100 -51.04 -43.52 109.09
CA ASN A 100 -50.32 -42.40 109.69
C ASN A 100 -48.78 -42.52 109.63
N GLY A 101 -48.26 -43.07 108.52
CA GLY A 101 -46.82 -43.28 108.30
C GLY A 101 -46.20 -44.40 109.13
N VAL A 102 -47.00 -45.22 109.83
CA VAL A 102 -46.49 -46.30 110.67
C VAL A 102 -46.68 -47.65 110.00
N LEU A 103 -45.59 -48.42 109.88
CA LEU A 103 -45.65 -49.82 109.48
C LEU A 103 -45.83 -50.67 110.73
N SER A 104 -46.86 -51.51 110.78
CA SER A 104 -47.05 -52.48 111.85
C SER A 104 -47.51 -53.82 111.32
N PHE A 105 -47.09 -54.93 111.93
CA PHE A 105 -47.53 -56.29 111.59
C PHE A 105 -47.33 -57.25 112.78
N GLU A 106 -48.13 -58.31 112.85
CA GLU A 106 -48.05 -59.31 113.91
C GLU A 106 -46.89 -60.28 113.69
N VAL A 107 -46.17 -60.67 114.73
CA VAL A 107 -45.04 -61.62 114.70
C VAL A 107 -45.19 -62.69 115.78
N ALA A 108 -45.16 -63.96 115.37
CA ALA A 108 -45.30 -65.09 116.29
C ALA A 108 -44.38 -66.27 115.92
N PRO A 109 -43.95 -67.12 116.87
CA PRO A 109 -43.31 -68.39 116.56
C PRO A 109 -44.29 -69.31 115.82
N VAL A 110 -43.78 -70.11 114.87
CA VAL A 110 -44.64 -71.01 114.08
C VAL A 110 -45.20 -72.17 114.92
N ARG A 111 -44.40 -72.73 115.85
CA ARG A 111 -44.85 -73.82 116.73
C ARG A 111 -44.95 -73.31 118.17
N LYS A 112 -46.00 -73.74 118.88
CA LYS A 112 -46.29 -73.31 120.27
C LYS A 112 -45.22 -73.68 121.31
N GLN A 113 -44.29 -74.57 120.98
CA GLN A 113 -43.28 -75.11 121.89
C GLN A 113 -41.89 -74.52 121.62
N ASP A 114 -41.73 -73.70 120.59
CA ASP A 114 -40.45 -73.09 120.23
C ASP A 114 -40.17 -71.91 121.18
N ILE A 115 -39.09 -71.99 121.97
CA ILE A 115 -38.69 -70.98 122.95
C ILE A 115 -37.28 -70.50 122.63
N GLY A 116 -37.10 -69.19 122.47
CA GLY A 116 -35.80 -68.57 122.23
C GLY A 116 -35.92 -67.13 121.73
N LYS A 117 -34.77 -66.49 121.50
CA LYS A 117 -34.69 -65.16 120.88
C LYS A 117 -34.41 -65.29 119.40
N VAL A 118 -35.09 -64.47 118.60
CA VAL A 118 -34.95 -64.43 117.15
C VAL A 118 -34.82 -62.97 116.73
N GLU A 119 -33.79 -62.67 115.95
CA GLU A 119 -33.61 -61.36 115.31
C GLU A 119 -34.12 -61.42 113.87
N TYR A 120 -34.90 -60.41 113.50
CA TYR A 120 -35.38 -60.20 112.14
C TYR A 120 -35.20 -58.73 111.74
N GLU A 121 -34.90 -58.48 110.48
CA GLU A 121 -34.72 -57.15 109.89
C GLU A 121 -35.91 -56.79 109.01
N VAL A 122 -36.33 -55.52 109.04
CA VAL A 122 -37.36 -54.97 108.15
C VAL A 122 -36.73 -53.89 107.27
N TYR A 123 -36.80 -54.06 105.95
CA TYR A 123 -36.24 -53.13 104.98
C TYR A 123 -37.33 -52.55 104.07
N ILE A 124 -37.34 -51.22 103.91
CA ILE A 124 -38.28 -50.49 103.03
C ILE A 124 -37.45 -49.78 101.95
N PRO A 125 -37.58 -50.14 100.66
CA PRO A 125 -36.70 -49.60 99.60
C PRO A 125 -36.91 -48.11 99.30
N SER A 126 -38.15 -47.65 99.33
CA SER A 126 -38.51 -46.28 98.99
C SER A 126 -39.75 -45.83 99.74
N LEU A 127 -39.70 -44.62 100.30
CA LEU A 127 -40.83 -43.95 100.92
C LEU A 127 -41.33 -42.86 99.97
N TYR A 128 -42.64 -42.79 99.76
CA TYR A 128 -43.28 -41.72 99.01
C TYR A 128 -44.55 -41.24 99.71
N SER A 129 -44.98 -40.02 99.38
CA SER A 129 -46.19 -39.42 99.91
C SER A 129 -46.96 -38.75 98.79
N ILE A 130 -48.30 -38.77 98.89
CA ILE A 130 -49.17 -38.03 97.98
C ILE A 130 -48.96 -36.51 98.07
N ASP A 131 -48.34 -36.03 99.16
CA ASP A 131 -48.04 -34.62 99.37
C ASP A 131 -46.69 -34.18 98.77
N ASP A 132 -45.93 -35.09 98.13
CA ASP A 132 -44.68 -34.74 97.44
C ASP A 132 -44.98 -33.98 96.13
N ARG A 133 -44.28 -32.87 95.89
CA ARG A 133 -44.48 -32.01 94.70
C ARG A 133 -43.37 -32.17 93.66
N PHE A 134 -43.74 -32.18 92.37
CA PHE A 134 -42.82 -32.35 91.23
C PHE A 134 -43.15 -31.37 90.10
N TRP A 135 -42.22 -30.47 89.77
CA TRP A 135 -42.40 -29.39 88.78
C TRP A 135 -41.71 -29.72 87.43
N GLU A 136 -42.41 -29.47 86.32
CA GLU A 136 -41.89 -29.58 84.94
C GLU A 136 -42.05 -28.27 84.16
N VAL A 137 -41.25 -28.07 83.10
CA VAL A 137 -41.31 -26.87 82.26
C VAL A 137 -42.67 -26.80 81.53
N PHE A 138 -43.31 -25.64 81.55
CA PHE A 138 -44.60 -25.38 80.92
C PHE A 138 -44.50 -24.28 79.86
N ASP A 139 -45.49 -24.20 78.97
CA ASP A 139 -45.50 -23.19 77.91
C ASP A 139 -45.43 -21.76 78.50
N PRO A 140 -44.50 -20.92 78.04
CA PRO A 140 -44.40 -19.55 78.52
C PRO A 140 -45.60 -18.70 78.08
N THR A 141 -45.84 -17.61 78.81
CA THR A 141 -46.78 -16.57 78.39
C THR A 141 -46.03 -15.39 77.78
N TYR A 142 -46.66 -14.74 76.80
CA TYR A 142 -46.11 -13.60 76.08
C TYR A 142 -47.03 -12.40 76.17
N THR A 143 -46.46 -11.21 76.36
CA THR A 143 -47.17 -9.98 76.03
C THR A 143 -47.18 -9.75 74.51
N PRO A 144 -48.10 -8.93 73.98
CA PRO A 144 -48.05 -8.48 72.60
C PRO A 144 -46.75 -7.70 72.32
N TRP A 145 -46.28 -7.73 71.08
CA TRP A 145 -45.22 -6.85 70.63
C TRP A 145 -45.68 -5.39 70.68
N VAL A 146 -44.93 -4.55 71.38
CA VAL A 146 -45.13 -3.11 71.47
C VAL A 146 -43.95 -2.41 70.83
N ASP A 147 -44.21 -1.34 70.08
CA ASP A 147 -43.17 -0.46 69.55
C ASP A 147 -42.41 0.20 70.71
N SER A 148 -41.09 0.03 70.72
CA SER A 148 -40.23 0.61 71.77
C SER A 148 -39.97 2.10 71.59
N GLY A 149 -40.33 2.67 70.43
CA GLY A 149 -40.01 4.03 70.02
C GLY A 149 -38.54 4.23 69.63
N GLN A 150 -37.76 3.15 69.52
CA GLN A 150 -36.36 3.19 69.12
C GLN A 150 -36.17 2.66 67.69
N ASN A 151 -35.43 3.43 66.90
CA ASN A 151 -35.03 3.09 65.54
C ASN A 151 -33.51 2.92 65.49
N VAL A 152 -33.05 1.83 64.87
CA VAL A 152 -31.61 1.48 64.77
C VAL A 152 -31.23 1.15 63.33
N ASP A 153 -29.93 0.95 63.08
CA ASP A 153 -29.40 0.49 61.79
C ASP A 153 -29.81 1.37 60.60
N TYR A 154 -29.72 2.70 60.75
CA TYR A 154 -29.98 3.62 59.64
C TYR A 154 -28.96 3.44 58.52
N GLU A 155 -29.45 3.20 57.31
CA GLU A 155 -28.65 3.26 56.09
C GLU A 155 -28.36 4.72 55.69
N ASP A 156 -27.41 4.87 54.78
CA ASP A 156 -27.13 6.15 54.15
C ASP A 156 -28.31 6.62 53.29
N TRP A 157 -28.51 7.93 53.23
CA TRP A 157 -29.53 8.54 52.37
C TRP A 157 -29.20 8.38 50.88
N LEU A 158 -30.12 7.78 50.12
CA LEU A 158 -29.98 7.59 48.68
C LEU A 158 -31.07 8.36 47.90
N PRO A 159 -30.76 8.98 46.76
CA PRO A 159 -29.43 9.05 46.14
C PRO A 159 -28.49 10.00 46.91
N PRO A 160 -27.16 9.82 46.80
CA PRO A 160 -26.19 10.70 47.46
C PRO A 160 -26.31 12.14 46.93
N LEU A 161 -25.88 13.10 47.76
CA LEU A 161 -25.94 14.54 47.43
C LEU A 161 -25.09 14.90 46.21
N ALA A 162 -23.90 14.30 46.10
CA ALA A 162 -23.04 14.53 44.96
C ALA A 162 -23.77 14.10 43.68
N GLN A 163 -23.72 14.95 42.64
CA GLN A 163 -24.29 14.74 41.30
C GLN A 163 -25.77 15.12 41.09
N GLN A 164 -26.50 15.61 42.11
CA GLN A 164 -27.88 16.04 41.92
C GLN A 164 -27.94 17.50 41.42
N MET A 165 -28.53 17.72 40.25
CA MET A 165 -28.65 19.04 39.61
C MET A 165 -30.09 19.57 39.60
N THR A 166 -30.97 18.99 40.42
CA THR A 166 -32.37 19.39 40.58
C THR A 166 -32.89 18.89 41.92
N ASP A 167 -34.07 19.33 42.31
CA ASP A 167 -34.74 18.88 43.53
C ASP A 167 -34.99 17.36 43.45
N PHE A 168 -34.76 16.65 44.56
CA PHE A 168 -34.86 15.20 44.60
C PHE A 168 -35.30 14.70 45.97
N THR A 169 -35.89 13.52 46.01
CA THR A 169 -36.28 12.86 47.26
C THR A 169 -35.23 11.83 47.63
N GLN A 170 -34.68 11.95 48.84
CA GLN A 170 -33.83 10.90 49.42
C GLN A 170 -34.68 9.92 50.22
N THR A 171 -34.32 8.65 50.18
CA THR A 171 -34.90 7.59 51.00
C THR A 171 -33.77 6.81 51.68
N ARG A 172 -33.99 6.37 52.92
CA ARG A 172 -33.12 5.42 53.61
C ARG A 172 -33.95 4.37 54.34
N GLN A 173 -33.33 3.21 54.58
CA GLN A 173 -33.92 2.14 55.40
C GLN A 173 -33.38 2.21 56.83
N TYR A 174 -34.17 1.72 57.77
CA TYR A 174 -33.77 1.51 59.16
C TYR A 174 -34.55 0.33 59.74
N LYS A 175 -34.21 -0.10 60.96
CA LYS A 175 -34.97 -1.10 61.71
C LYS A 175 -35.71 -0.47 62.88
N ASP A 176 -37.02 -0.63 62.89
CA ASP A 176 -37.91 -0.28 63.99
C ASP A 176 -37.92 -1.41 65.02
N VAL A 177 -37.73 -1.08 66.30
CA VAL A 177 -37.51 -2.06 67.38
C VAL A 177 -38.80 -2.26 68.17
N TYR A 178 -39.32 -3.49 68.13
CA TYR A 178 -40.45 -3.92 68.96
C TYR A 178 -39.94 -4.74 70.14
N THR A 179 -40.59 -4.59 71.30
CA THR A 179 -40.30 -5.38 72.50
C THR A 179 -41.53 -6.11 73.00
N ARG A 180 -41.30 -7.26 73.64
CA ARG A 180 -42.31 -7.98 74.43
C ARG A 180 -41.65 -8.64 75.63
N GLU A 181 -42.47 -9.03 76.60
CA GLU A 181 -42.04 -9.80 77.76
C GLU A 181 -42.50 -11.25 77.62
N ARG A 182 -41.56 -12.17 77.78
CA ARG A 182 -41.81 -13.61 77.90
C ARG A 182 -41.66 -14.00 79.37
N GLN A 183 -42.70 -14.58 79.94
CA GLN A 183 -42.67 -15.16 81.29
C GLN A 183 -42.60 -16.68 81.17
N ASP A 184 -41.47 -17.24 81.62
CA ASP A 184 -41.29 -18.68 81.74
C ASP A 184 -42.07 -19.23 82.93
N ARG A 185 -42.56 -20.46 82.81
CA ARG A 185 -43.46 -21.08 83.79
C ARG A 185 -43.16 -22.56 83.97
N ASP A 186 -43.41 -23.05 85.18
CA ASP A 186 -43.40 -24.47 85.50
C ASP A 186 -44.80 -24.93 85.87
N LYS A 187 -45.11 -26.20 85.64
CA LYS A 187 -46.36 -26.84 86.05
C LYS A 187 -46.07 -28.01 87.00
N ASP A 188 -46.84 -28.09 88.08
CA ASP A 188 -46.81 -29.24 88.99
C ASP A 188 -47.54 -30.42 88.35
N THR A 189 -46.86 -31.57 88.26
CA THR A 189 -47.36 -32.77 87.59
C THR A 189 -48.45 -33.52 88.37
N ASN A 190 -48.56 -33.30 89.68
CA ASN A 190 -49.51 -33.98 90.54
C ASN A 190 -50.83 -33.21 90.67
N VAL A 191 -50.77 -31.88 90.78
CA VAL A 191 -51.97 -31.03 91.01
C VAL A 191 -52.28 -30.05 89.89
N GLY A 192 -51.38 -29.89 88.91
CA GLY A 192 -51.59 -29.02 87.76
C GLY A 192 -51.45 -27.52 88.04
N GLU A 193 -50.95 -27.15 89.22
CA GLU A 193 -50.64 -25.76 89.59
C GLU A 193 -49.55 -25.21 88.65
N ILE A 194 -49.68 -23.96 88.21
CA ILE A 194 -48.69 -23.29 87.34
C ILE A 194 -48.07 -22.14 88.12
N ARG A 195 -46.73 -22.05 88.11
CA ARG A 195 -45.98 -20.95 88.71
C ARG A 195 -45.07 -20.28 87.69
N ASN A 196 -44.68 -19.04 87.99
CA ASN A 196 -43.63 -18.36 87.23
C ASN A 196 -42.27 -18.95 87.57
N HIS A 197 -41.46 -19.17 86.54
CA HIS A 197 -40.08 -19.63 86.65
C HIS A 197 -39.16 -18.47 86.30
N GLY A 198 -38.65 -17.79 87.34
CA GLY A 198 -37.79 -16.62 87.19
C GLY A 198 -38.51 -15.34 86.76
N ASP A 199 -37.71 -14.30 86.54
CA ASP A 199 -38.19 -12.98 86.11
C ASP A 199 -38.55 -12.98 84.61
N PRO A 200 -39.49 -12.11 84.18
CA PRO A 200 -39.78 -11.93 82.76
C PRO A 200 -38.53 -11.57 81.94
N VAL A 201 -38.41 -12.16 80.75
CA VAL A 201 -37.34 -11.87 79.80
C VAL A 201 -37.87 -10.97 78.70
N THR A 202 -37.19 -9.84 78.46
CA THR A 202 -37.49 -8.97 77.31
C THR A 202 -36.92 -9.57 76.03
N GLU A 203 -37.77 -9.69 75.00
CA GLU A 203 -37.38 -10.08 73.66
C GLU A 203 -37.46 -8.88 72.71
N TYR A 204 -36.66 -8.91 71.64
CA TYR A 204 -36.57 -7.84 70.64
C TYR A 204 -36.89 -8.38 69.24
N ASP A 205 -37.69 -7.64 68.48
CA ASP A 205 -38.03 -7.89 67.07
C ASP A 205 -37.69 -6.65 66.25
N TYR A 206 -36.82 -6.82 65.24
CA TYR A 206 -36.29 -5.72 64.42
C TYR A 206 -36.96 -5.74 63.05
N ARG A 207 -37.88 -4.80 62.81
CA ARG A 207 -38.68 -4.75 61.59
C ARG A 207 -38.13 -3.72 60.61
N PRO A 208 -37.97 -4.05 59.31
CA PRO A 208 -37.50 -3.09 58.33
C PRO A 208 -38.53 -1.99 58.12
N ASN A 209 -38.09 -0.75 58.09
CA ASN A 209 -38.91 0.42 57.80
C ASN A 209 -38.11 1.42 56.94
N THR A 210 -38.81 2.38 56.36
CA THR A 210 -38.23 3.35 55.42
C THR A 210 -38.70 4.75 55.75
N GLU A 211 -37.83 5.72 55.54
CA GLU A 211 -38.21 7.14 55.59
C GLU A 211 -37.65 7.90 54.40
N SER A 212 -38.35 8.98 54.02
CA SER A 212 -38.03 9.81 52.88
C SER A 212 -38.01 11.28 53.26
N ARG A 213 -37.16 12.06 52.58
CA ARG A 213 -37.08 13.53 52.71
C ARG A 213 -36.89 14.20 51.36
N ASP A 214 -37.54 15.34 51.16
CA ASP A 214 -37.35 16.15 49.97
C ASP A 214 -36.17 17.12 50.15
N VAL A 215 -35.24 17.09 49.19
CA VAL A 215 -34.04 17.91 49.16
C VAL A 215 -34.17 18.93 48.04
N LYS A 216 -34.09 20.22 48.39
CA LYS A 216 -34.02 21.32 47.44
C LYS A 216 -32.59 21.57 47.00
N ALA A 217 -32.36 21.58 45.69
CA ALA A 217 -31.06 21.86 45.09
C ALA A 217 -31.03 23.29 44.55
N LEU A 218 -30.22 24.14 45.18
CA LEU A 218 -30.01 25.52 44.76
C LEU A 218 -28.65 25.64 44.10
N VAL A 219 -28.57 26.38 42.99
CA VAL A 219 -27.33 26.59 42.24
C VAL A 219 -27.07 28.09 42.08
N ASP A 220 -25.82 28.48 42.26
CA ASP A 220 -25.35 29.83 41.98
C ASP A 220 -24.87 29.99 40.51
N ALA A 221 -24.50 31.22 40.16
CA ALA A 221 -23.93 31.49 38.84
C ALA A 221 -22.47 31.02 38.78
N TYR A 222 -22.03 30.59 37.60
CA TYR A 222 -20.62 30.34 37.35
C TYR A 222 -19.80 31.62 37.55
N VAL A 223 -18.67 31.48 38.25
CA VAL A 223 -17.66 32.53 38.43
C VAL A 223 -16.32 32.05 37.89
N ASN A 224 -15.57 32.94 37.25
CA ASN A 224 -14.23 32.64 36.77
C ASN A 224 -13.31 32.32 37.95
N THR A 225 -12.50 31.28 37.80
CA THR A 225 -11.53 30.83 38.79
C THR A 225 -10.15 30.74 38.16
N GLY A 226 -9.15 31.32 38.81
CA GLY A 226 -7.77 31.33 38.31
C GLY A 226 -7.53 32.24 37.12
N ASP A 227 -6.29 32.22 36.62
CA ASP A 227 -5.87 32.95 35.43
C ASP A 227 -6.19 32.15 34.15
N LEU A 228 -6.24 32.83 33.01
CA LEU A 228 -6.33 32.19 31.70
C LEU A 228 -5.14 31.24 31.47
N HIS A 229 -5.41 30.05 30.97
CA HIS A 229 -4.39 29.03 30.68
C HIS A 229 -4.61 28.37 29.31
N ASP A 230 -3.70 27.48 28.91
CA ASP A 230 -3.74 26.71 27.66
C ASP A 230 -4.03 27.57 26.42
N CYS A 231 -3.41 28.75 26.39
CA CYS A 231 -3.59 29.68 25.29
C CYS A 231 -2.88 29.18 24.03
N GLY A 232 -3.63 29.14 22.93
CA GLY A 232 -3.11 28.80 21.61
C GLY A 232 -2.27 29.92 20.99
N GLU A 233 -2.00 29.81 19.70
CA GLU A 233 -1.40 30.88 18.89
C GLU A 233 -2.47 31.66 18.12
N TRP A 234 -2.10 32.78 17.51
CA TRP A 234 -3.01 33.54 16.63
C TRP A 234 -3.19 32.81 15.31
N VAL A 235 -4.40 32.32 15.04
CA VAL A 235 -4.72 31.51 13.86
C VAL A 235 -5.73 32.23 12.94
N PRO A 236 -5.53 32.23 11.61
CA PRO A 236 -4.37 31.68 10.89
C PRO A 236 -3.13 32.59 11.00
N PRO A 237 -1.90 32.05 10.92
CA PRO A 237 -0.69 32.85 11.08
C PRO A 237 -0.50 33.85 9.93
N ALA A 238 0.01 35.05 10.25
CA ALA A 238 0.21 36.12 9.27
C ALA A 238 1.21 35.75 8.15
N SER A 239 2.10 34.79 8.42
CA SER A 239 3.08 34.25 7.47
C SER A 239 2.48 33.44 6.32
N GLU A 240 1.20 33.08 6.39
CA GLU A 240 0.51 32.38 5.31
C GLU A 240 -0.15 33.33 4.30
N THR A 241 -0.36 34.59 4.70
CA THR A 241 -1.02 35.62 3.90
C THR A 241 -0.01 36.58 3.30
N TYR A 242 -0.18 36.95 2.04
CA TYR A 242 0.72 37.86 1.33
C TYR A 242 0.75 39.27 1.93
N GLU A 243 1.93 39.88 1.94
CA GLU A 243 2.10 41.30 2.25
C GLU A 243 1.23 42.15 1.29
N GLY A 244 0.53 43.14 1.85
CA GLY A 244 -0.47 43.94 1.14
C GLY A 244 -1.91 43.45 1.32
N LEU A 245 -2.12 42.28 1.92
CA LEU A 245 -3.43 41.78 2.37
C LEU A 245 -3.50 41.77 3.91
N THR A 246 -4.71 41.71 4.44
CA THR A 246 -4.98 41.60 5.88
C THR A 246 -5.51 40.23 6.25
N VAL A 247 -5.24 39.78 7.47
CA VAL A 247 -5.74 38.53 8.02
C VAL A 247 -6.42 38.77 9.37
N ASP A 248 -7.64 38.25 9.51
CA ASP A 248 -8.36 38.22 10.76
C ASP A 248 -7.96 36.98 11.54
N GLN A 249 -7.37 37.18 12.71
CA GLN A 249 -6.83 36.12 13.55
C GLN A 249 -7.64 35.95 14.81
N THR A 250 -7.71 34.70 15.25
CA THR A 250 -8.36 34.27 16.50
C THR A 250 -7.31 33.73 17.45
N TYR A 251 -7.39 34.10 18.72
CA TYR A 251 -6.55 33.61 19.81
C TYR A 251 -7.44 33.10 20.93
N THR A 252 -7.28 31.83 21.29
CA THR A 252 -8.15 31.15 22.26
C THR A 252 -7.34 30.77 23.47
N CYS A 253 -7.84 31.12 24.66
CA CYS A 253 -7.38 30.61 25.95
C CYS A 253 -8.51 29.83 26.63
N GLN A 254 -8.16 28.94 27.55
CA GLN A 254 -9.12 28.32 28.46
C GLN A 254 -9.29 29.18 29.72
N GLN A 255 -10.54 29.35 30.15
CA GLN A 255 -10.91 29.95 31.42
C GLN A 255 -11.72 28.94 32.22
N ASP A 256 -11.17 28.52 33.36
CA ASP A 256 -11.91 27.72 34.32
C ASP A 256 -12.97 28.58 35.02
N GLN A 257 -14.15 27.99 35.21
CA GLN A 257 -15.25 28.54 35.97
C GLN A 257 -15.74 27.50 36.97
N SER A 258 -16.11 27.97 38.16
CA SER A 258 -16.72 27.14 39.20
C SER A 258 -18.06 27.73 39.63
N ARG A 259 -18.99 26.84 39.98
CA ARG A 259 -20.24 27.16 40.67
C ARG A 259 -20.50 26.15 41.78
N THR A 260 -21.35 26.47 42.73
CA THR A 260 -21.66 25.65 43.90
C THR A 260 -23.13 25.28 43.95
N TRP A 261 -23.41 23.97 44.00
CA TRP A 261 -24.71 23.44 44.38
C TRP A 261 -24.83 23.40 45.90
N THR A 262 -25.94 23.88 46.43
CA THR A 262 -26.29 23.86 47.86
C THR A 262 -27.56 23.07 48.06
N TYR A 263 -27.51 22.04 48.91
CA TYR A 263 -28.64 21.15 49.18
C TYR A 263 -29.30 21.48 50.52
N LYS A 264 -30.61 21.67 50.53
CA LYS A 264 -31.38 22.04 51.73
C LYS A 264 -32.55 21.10 51.98
N VAL A 265 -32.79 20.80 53.25
CA VAL A 265 -34.03 20.18 53.74
C VAL A 265 -34.70 21.19 54.66
N GLY A 266 -35.87 21.71 54.26
CA GLY A 266 -36.47 22.87 54.92
C GLY A 266 -35.55 24.09 54.83
N SER A 267 -35.13 24.63 55.99
CA SER A 267 -34.20 25.76 56.09
C SER A 267 -32.73 25.36 56.30
N GLU A 268 -32.45 24.08 56.58
CA GLU A 268 -31.12 23.61 56.94
C GLU A 268 -30.32 23.19 55.70
N VAL A 269 -29.04 23.57 55.65
CA VAL A 269 -28.10 23.13 54.60
C VAL A 269 -27.50 21.79 55.00
N ILE A 270 -27.71 20.76 54.17
CA ILE A 270 -27.24 19.40 54.44
C ILE A 270 -25.96 19.05 53.66
N GLY A 271 -25.54 19.89 52.72
CA GLY A 271 -24.27 19.75 52.02
C GLY A 271 -24.11 20.68 50.82
N THR A 272 -22.91 20.70 50.25
CA THR A 272 -22.59 21.46 49.03
C THR A 272 -21.76 20.62 48.06
N HIS A 273 -21.82 20.96 46.78
CA HIS A 273 -21.05 20.30 45.72
C HIS A 273 -20.54 21.33 44.70
N PRO A 274 -19.21 21.48 44.52
CA PRO A 274 -18.66 22.33 43.49
C PRO A 274 -18.78 21.66 42.11
N GLN A 275 -19.18 22.44 41.11
CA GLN A 275 -19.19 22.05 39.71
C GLN A 275 -18.26 22.98 38.92
N VAL A 276 -17.26 22.40 38.28
CA VAL A 276 -16.28 23.12 37.45
C VAL A 276 -16.56 22.90 35.97
N GLN A 277 -16.22 23.89 35.15
CA GLN A 277 -16.18 23.79 33.69
C GLN A 277 -15.05 24.68 33.15
N SER A 278 -14.54 24.36 31.97
CA SER A 278 -13.61 25.21 31.24
C SER A 278 -14.31 25.75 30.00
N ILE A 279 -14.21 27.05 29.77
CA ILE A 279 -14.78 27.72 28.60
C ILE A 279 -13.69 28.40 27.78
N ASP A 280 -13.97 28.64 26.50
CA ASP A 280 -13.07 29.37 25.62
C ASP A 280 -13.19 30.90 25.84
N ASP A 281 -12.09 31.55 26.21
CA ASP A 281 -11.92 33.01 26.09
C ASP A 281 -11.27 33.30 24.73
N ILE A 282 -12.03 33.95 23.84
CA ILE A 282 -11.62 34.16 22.46
C ILE A 282 -11.35 35.64 22.21
N LYS A 283 -10.14 35.95 21.71
CA LYS A 283 -9.73 37.28 21.29
C LYS A 283 -9.58 37.33 19.77
N TYR A 284 -9.89 38.50 19.21
CA TYR A 284 -9.83 38.75 17.77
C TYR A 284 -8.89 39.92 17.47
N ARG A 285 -8.17 39.85 16.36
CA ARG A 285 -7.42 40.99 15.80
C ARG A 285 -7.28 40.86 14.30
N THR A 286 -7.05 41.99 13.64
CA THR A 286 -6.70 42.05 12.22
C THR A 286 -5.26 42.54 12.08
N VAL A 287 -4.41 41.79 11.36
CA VAL A 287 -3.00 42.15 11.14
C VAL A 287 -2.64 42.05 9.65
N PRO A 288 -1.61 42.78 9.17
CA PRO A 288 -1.10 42.60 7.81
C PRO A 288 -0.44 41.23 7.63
N GLY A 289 -0.60 40.64 6.44
CA GLY A 289 0.14 39.46 6.02
C GLY A 289 1.64 39.73 5.88
N THR A 290 2.47 38.72 6.09
CA THR A 290 3.94 38.84 6.06
C THR A 290 4.60 37.94 5.01
N LYS A 291 3.83 37.16 4.25
CA LYS A 291 4.35 36.30 3.18
C LYS A 291 4.81 37.16 2.00
N ASN A 292 6.04 36.93 1.53
CA ASN A 292 6.58 37.65 0.38
C ASN A 292 5.68 37.46 -0.86
N PRO A 293 5.13 38.55 -1.45
CA PRO A 293 4.22 38.47 -2.59
C PRO A 293 4.95 38.28 -3.93
N TRP A 294 6.27 38.44 -3.99
CA TRP A 294 7.03 38.37 -5.25
C TRP A 294 7.42 36.95 -5.62
N LEU A 295 6.78 36.42 -6.67
CA LEU A 295 7.00 35.07 -7.19
C LEU A 295 7.77 35.13 -8.51
N SER A 296 8.56 34.11 -8.82
CA SER A 296 9.24 34.00 -10.13
C SER A 296 8.22 33.89 -11.26
N THR A 297 8.43 34.63 -12.34
CA THR A 297 7.64 34.54 -13.57
C THR A 297 8.57 34.33 -14.78
N ALA A 298 7.99 34.21 -15.98
CA ALA A 298 8.75 34.11 -17.22
C ALA A 298 9.74 35.28 -17.37
N SER A 299 10.97 34.98 -17.78
CA SER A 299 11.97 36.00 -18.10
C SER A 299 11.57 36.79 -19.35
N GLU A 300 11.99 38.04 -19.40
CA GLU A 300 11.93 38.86 -20.61
C GLU A 300 13.21 38.63 -21.42
N PHE A 301 13.06 38.35 -22.71
CA PHE A 301 14.18 38.10 -23.62
C PHE A 301 14.27 39.21 -24.65
N GLY A 302 15.48 39.72 -24.87
CA GLY A 302 15.78 40.58 -26.00
C GLY A 302 15.80 39.80 -27.33
N GLU A 303 15.88 40.55 -28.42
CA GLU A 303 16.05 40.00 -29.76
C GLU A 303 17.42 39.33 -29.94
N TRP A 304 17.47 38.28 -30.75
CA TRP A 304 18.73 37.66 -31.14
C TRP A 304 19.48 38.56 -32.12
N THR A 305 20.74 38.86 -31.81
CA THR A 305 21.63 39.66 -32.65
C THR A 305 22.88 38.87 -33.03
N ASN A 306 23.39 39.08 -34.24
CA ASN A 306 24.61 38.43 -34.72
C ASN A 306 25.83 39.09 -34.06
N VAL A 307 26.70 38.27 -33.44
CA VAL A 307 27.87 38.77 -32.70
C VAL A 307 29.11 38.87 -33.58
N ASP A 308 29.20 38.02 -34.59
CA ASP A 308 30.35 37.88 -35.46
C ASP A 308 29.96 37.76 -36.93
N THR A 309 30.98 37.71 -37.78
CA THR A 309 30.78 37.41 -39.21
C THR A 309 30.47 35.92 -39.41
N PRO A 310 29.64 35.58 -40.40
CA PRO A 310 29.39 34.20 -40.83
C PRO A 310 30.67 33.37 -41.02
N HIS A 311 30.69 32.13 -40.52
CA HIS A 311 31.85 31.24 -40.60
C HIS A 311 31.46 29.78 -40.87
N SER A 312 32.45 28.89 -41.07
CA SER A 312 32.24 27.45 -41.29
C SER A 312 31.27 27.14 -42.44
N TYR A 313 31.49 27.77 -43.59
CA TYR A 313 30.69 27.54 -44.79
C TYR A 313 30.87 26.11 -45.33
N THR A 314 29.76 25.46 -45.66
CA THR A 314 29.78 24.24 -46.46
C THR A 314 30.08 24.56 -47.93
N SER A 315 30.48 23.55 -48.69
CA SER A 315 30.55 23.66 -50.15
C SER A 315 29.16 23.94 -50.74
N TRP A 316 29.13 24.62 -51.88
CA TRP A 316 27.91 24.86 -52.65
C TRP A 316 27.43 23.56 -53.32
N ASP A 317 26.14 23.26 -53.18
CA ASP A 317 25.47 22.10 -53.77
C ASP A 317 24.24 22.52 -54.59
N PRO A 318 24.01 21.96 -55.80
CA PRO A 318 24.83 20.96 -56.49
C PRO A 318 26.15 21.55 -56.97
N ALA A 319 27.18 20.72 -57.12
CA ALA A 319 28.46 21.17 -57.67
C ALA A 319 28.30 21.77 -59.08
N ILE A 320 29.08 22.81 -59.40
CA ILE A 320 29.00 23.55 -60.67
C ILE A 320 29.33 22.67 -61.89
N VAL A 321 30.15 21.64 -61.69
CA VAL A 321 30.69 20.83 -62.79
C VAL A 321 29.54 20.11 -63.52
N ASN A 322 29.55 20.22 -64.84
CA ASN A 322 28.62 19.56 -65.77
C ASN A 322 27.18 20.07 -65.80
N GLN A 323 26.86 21.19 -65.15
CA GLN A 323 25.56 21.84 -65.33
C GLN A 323 25.46 22.45 -66.73
N THR A 324 24.33 22.26 -67.41
CA THR A 324 24.10 22.72 -68.80
C THR A 324 22.96 23.73 -68.92
N THR A 325 22.28 24.02 -67.81
CA THR A 325 21.21 24.99 -67.69
C THR A 325 21.39 25.76 -66.39
N ASP A 326 20.72 26.90 -66.27
CA ASP A 326 20.65 27.66 -65.02
C ASP A 326 20.19 26.77 -63.86
N PHE A 327 20.80 26.95 -62.69
CA PHE A 327 20.52 26.15 -61.50
C PHE A 327 20.74 26.96 -60.24
N SER A 328 20.04 26.59 -59.15
CA SER A 328 20.24 27.19 -57.84
C SER A 328 21.19 26.33 -57.02
N GLN A 329 22.22 26.95 -56.44
CA GLN A 329 23.06 26.33 -55.43
C GLN A 329 22.61 26.75 -54.04
N SER A 330 22.78 25.84 -53.08
CA SER A 330 22.61 26.11 -51.67
C SER A 330 23.89 25.74 -50.91
N ARG A 331 24.18 26.49 -49.85
CA ARG A 331 25.14 26.10 -48.83
C ARG A 331 24.65 26.56 -47.47
N SER A 332 25.29 26.07 -46.42
CA SER A 332 25.02 26.53 -45.06
C SER A 332 26.28 27.10 -44.42
N TYR A 333 26.09 27.95 -43.42
CA TYR A 333 27.15 28.50 -42.58
C TYR A 333 26.69 28.57 -41.12
N LYS A 334 27.64 28.76 -40.22
CA LYS A 334 27.41 28.96 -38.79
C LYS A 334 27.44 30.44 -38.45
N GLN A 335 26.51 30.87 -37.60
CA GLN A 335 26.39 32.23 -37.12
C GLN A 335 26.25 32.24 -35.60
N ASN A 336 27.15 32.94 -34.90
CA ASN A 336 27.00 33.12 -33.46
C ASN A 336 26.02 34.27 -33.21
N GLN A 337 25.06 34.02 -32.33
CA GLN A 337 24.05 34.98 -31.92
C GLN A 337 24.06 35.14 -30.40
N THR A 338 23.77 36.35 -29.93
CA THR A 338 23.55 36.64 -28.52
C THR A 338 22.21 37.34 -28.34
N ARG A 339 21.58 37.12 -27.19
CA ARG A 339 20.45 37.92 -26.71
C ARG A 339 20.57 38.15 -25.21
N THR A 340 19.88 39.16 -24.73
CA THR A 340 19.75 39.43 -23.30
C THR A 340 18.58 38.66 -22.69
N GLU A 341 18.69 38.27 -21.43
CA GLU A 341 17.64 37.72 -20.59
C GLU A 341 17.57 38.53 -19.29
N GLN A 342 16.40 39.09 -19.02
CA GLN A 342 16.09 39.73 -17.75
C GLN A 342 15.13 38.83 -16.97
N LYS A 343 15.60 38.28 -15.84
CA LYS A 343 14.73 37.54 -14.92
C LYS A 343 13.70 38.51 -14.32
N GLN A 344 12.47 38.03 -14.16
CA GLN A 344 11.37 38.83 -13.63
C GLN A 344 10.66 38.12 -12.47
N GLN A 345 10.09 38.93 -11.60
CA GLN A 345 9.15 38.49 -10.58
C GLN A 345 7.81 39.18 -10.81
N LYS A 346 6.73 38.46 -10.50
CA LYS A 346 5.36 38.99 -10.51
C LYS A 346 4.83 39.03 -9.08
N ASN A 347 4.24 40.16 -8.70
CA ASN A 347 3.57 40.33 -7.43
C ASN A 347 2.24 39.56 -7.46
N ALA A 348 2.05 38.63 -6.53
CA ALA A 348 0.86 37.78 -6.45
C ALA A 348 -0.42 38.56 -6.08
N VAL A 349 -0.28 39.73 -5.45
CA VAL A 349 -1.40 40.57 -5.00
C VAL A 349 -1.76 41.62 -6.04
N THR A 350 -0.78 42.41 -6.50
CA THR A 350 -1.01 43.54 -7.41
C THR A 350 -0.92 43.17 -8.89
N GLY A 351 -0.29 42.03 -9.22
CA GLY A 351 0.01 41.63 -10.59
C GLY A 351 1.16 42.39 -11.26
N GLU A 352 1.79 43.33 -10.55
CA GLU A 352 2.95 44.10 -11.01
C GLU A 352 4.12 43.17 -11.35
N ILE A 353 4.88 43.51 -12.40
CA ILE A 353 6.08 42.78 -12.82
C ILE A 353 7.30 43.66 -12.59
N ARG A 354 8.34 43.09 -11.99
CA ARG A 354 9.63 43.76 -11.80
C ARG A 354 10.79 42.91 -12.30
N SER A 355 11.82 43.57 -12.80
CA SER A 355 13.11 42.96 -13.14
C SER A 355 13.88 42.63 -11.86
N VAL A 356 14.53 41.46 -11.84
CA VAL A 356 15.36 40.99 -10.72
C VAL A 356 16.72 40.53 -11.18
N GLY A 357 17.74 40.90 -10.41
CA GLY A 357 19.13 40.56 -10.70
C GLY A 357 19.67 41.28 -11.94
N GLU A 358 20.90 40.94 -12.28
CA GLU A 358 21.60 41.50 -13.44
C GLU A 358 21.12 40.89 -14.76
N LEU A 359 21.24 41.67 -15.83
CA LEU A 359 20.94 41.24 -17.18
C LEU A 359 21.91 40.13 -17.61
N GLN A 360 21.39 38.99 -18.05
CA GLN A 360 22.19 37.84 -18.47
C GLN A 360 22.32 37.79 -20.00
N ASN A 361 23.48 37.38 -20.49
CA ASN A 361 23.70 37.17 -21.93
C ASN A 361 23.62 35.68 -22.26
N ASN A 362 22.73 35.34 -23.18
CA ASN A 362 22.56 34.00 -23.70
C ASN A 362 23.13 33.93 -25.12
N SER A 363 24.05 33.01 -25.35
CA SER A 363 24.68 32.80 -26.65
C SER A 363 24.20 31.49 -27.28
N ARG A 364 24.04 31.49 -28.60
CA ARG A 364 23.78 30.29 -29.39
C ARG A 364 24.49 30.33 -30.73
N ILE A 365 24.70 29.16 -31.33
CA ILE A 365 25.19 29.01 -32.70
C ILE A 365 24.03 28.52 -33.56
N VAL A 366 23.66 29.27 -34.58
CA VAL A 366 22.64 28.86 -35.55
C VAL A 366 23.28 28.45 -36.87
N THR A 367 22.61 27.56 -37.59
CA THR A 367 22.98 27.20 -38.97
C THR A 367 22.05 27.95 -39.90
N VAL A 368 22.61 28.78 -40.78
CA VAL A 368 21.85 29.55 -41.76
C VAL A 368 22.10 28.97 -43.14
N ASN A 369 21.04 28.78 -43.90
CA ASN A 369 21.12 28.36 -45.29
C ASN A 369 21.08 29.58 -46.20
N GLU A 370 21.94 29.63 -47.19
CA GLU A 370 21.90 30.62 -48.24
C GLU A 370 21.87 29.96 -49.61
N THR A 371 21.24 30.66 -50.55
CA THR A 371 21.03 30.19 -51.91
C THR A 371 21.49 31.24 -52.90
N ARG A 372 22.06 30.80 -54.02
CA ARG A 372 22.36 31.65 -55.17
C ARG A 372 21.92 30.97 -56.46
N THR A 373 21.66 31.76 -57.49
CA THR A 373 21.32 31.26 -58.82
C THR A 373 22.52 31.41 -59.73
N ILE A 374 22.95 30.31 -60.34
CA ILE A 374 24.03 30.28 -61.31
C ILE A 374 23.42 30.27 -62.72
N SER A 375 23.71 31.30 -63.50
CA SER A 375 23.34 31.38 -64.91
C SER A 375 24.41 30.74 -65.79
N VAL A 376 23.99 29.84 -66.67
CA VAL A 376 24.86 29.03 -67.52
C VAL A 376 24.73 29.48 -68.97
N THR A 377 25.82 30.01 -69.53
CA THR A 377 25.88 30.40 -70.94
C THR A 377 26.91 29.55 -71.67
N VAL A 378 26.68 29.32 -72.97
CA VAL A 378 27.55 28.50 -73.81
C VAL A 378 27.90 29.26 -75.08
N SER A 379 29.18 29.30 -75.42
CA SER A 379 29.62 29.91 -76.67
C SER A 379 29.22 29.05 -77.87
N ALA A 380 29.16 29.67 -79.05
CA ALA A 380 29.15 28.92 -80.30
C ALA A 380 30.43 28.06 -80.43
N TRP A 381 30.36 26.99 -81.20
CA TRP A 381 31.53 26.19 -81.56
C TRP A 381 32.47 27.00 -82.45
N ALA A 382 33.75 27.03 -82.09
CA ALA A 382 34.81 27.67 -82.87
C ALA A 382 35.88 26.62 -83.25
N ASN A 383 36.46 26.75 -84.45
CA ASN A 383 37.58 25.89 -84.87
C ASN A 383 38.81 26.18 -84.01
N SER A 384 39.44 25.13 -83.48
CA SER A 384 40.69 25.21 -82.73
C SER A 384 41.80 24.55 -83.53
N GLY A 385 42.80 25.35 -83.93
CA GLY A 385 43.89 24.91 -84.80
C GLY A 385 43.48 24.65 -86.26
N GLY A 386 44.44 24.18 -87.05
CA GLY A 386 44.21 23.81 -88.46
C GLY A 386 43.60 22.42 -88.62
N VAL A 387 43.16 22.11 -89.84
CA VAL A 387 42.70 20.76 -90.21
C VAL A 387 43.85 19.75 -90.15
N TYR A 388 43.58 18.53 -89.70
CA TYR A 388 44.58 17.47 -89.53
C TYR A 388 44.03 16.11 -90.01
N SER A 389 44.91 15.10 -90.09
CA SER A 389 44.56 13.73 -90.51
C SER A 389 43.71 13.69 -91.78
N CYS A 390 44.13 14.43 -92.81
CA CYS A 390 43.42 14.51 -94.08
C CYS A 390 43.57 13.22 -94.91
N SER A 391 42.48 12.80 -95.54
CA SER A 391 42.53 11.78 -96.58
C SER A 391 43.34 12.26 -97.79
N GLY A 392 43.75 11.32 -98.65
CA GLY A 392 44.26 11.66 -99.98
C GLY A 392 43.24 12.42 -100.81
N TRP A 393 43.72 13.24 -101.75
CA TRP A 393 42.87 13.94 -102.71
C TRP A 393 42.25 12.94 -103.70
N SER A 394 40.92 12.98 -103.83
CA SER A 394 40.16 12.10 -104.72
C SER A 394 39.24 12.90 -105.65
N PRO A 395 39.13 12.54 -106.95
CA PRO A 395 39.88 11.50 -107.66
C PRO A 395 41.38 11.84 -107.75
N SER A 396 42.28 10.85 -107.82
CA SER A 396 43.71 11.14 -108.05
C SER A 396 43.92 11.72 -109.47
N THR A 397 44.98 12.51 -109.69
CA THR A 397 45.28 13.09 -111.00
C THR A 397 45.50 12.03 -112.09
N GLY A 398 46.00 10.85 -111.73
CA GLY A 398 46.16 9.71 -112.65
C GLY A 398 44.87 8.97 -113.02
N ALA A 399 43.75 9.25 -112.36
CA ALA A 399 42.45 8.68 -112.70
C ALA A 399 41.75 9.47 -113.83
N VAL A 400 42.13 10.74 -114.04
CA VAL A 400 41.49 11.66 -115.00
C VAL A 400 42.38 11.88 -116.22
N SER A 401 41.77 11.94 -117.40
CA SER A 401 42.44 12.11 -118.70
C SER A 401 43.35 13.34 -118.73
N SER A 402 44.49 13.21 -119.42
CA SER A 402 45.47 14.29 -119.52
C SER A 402 44.87 15.56 -120.11
N GLY A 403 45.10 16.70 -119.44
CA GLY A 403 44.63 18.02 -119.88
C GLY A 403 43.21 18.40 -119.43
N THR A 404 42.44 17.47 -118.84
CA THR A 404 41.09 17.75 -118.32
C THR A 404 41.17 18.40 -116.93
N ARG A 405 40.49 19.55 -116.75
CA ARG A 405 40.32 20.17 -115.43
C ARG A 405 39.24 19.44 -114.65
N PHE A 406 39.51 19.16 -113.37
CA PHE A 406 38.53 18.55 -112.46
C PHE A 406 38.73 19.03 -111.03
N THR A 407 37.71 18.85 -110.18
CA THR A 407 37.78 19.19 -108.75
C THR A 407 38.13 17.95 -107.94
N GLN A 408 39.17 18.05 -107.12
CA GLN A 408 39.48 17.05 -106.10
C GLN A 408 38.86 17.45 -104.77
N THR A 409 38.41 16.46 -104.01
CA THR A 409 37.95 16.62 -102.64
C THR A 409 38.76 15.74 -101.69
N ARG A 410 38.93 16.18 -100.44
CA ARG A 410 39.45 15.37 -99.34
C ARG A 410 38.70 15.66 -98.05
N SER A 411 38.61 14.67 -97.17
CA SER A 411 38.07 14.84 -95.82
C SER A 411 39.20 14.99 -94.82
N CYS A 412 39.12 15.97 -93.94
CA CYS A 412 40.05 16.18 -92.84
C CYS A 412 39.31 16.20 -91.51
N LYS A 413 40.00 15.94 -90.40
CA LYS A 413 39.47 16.18 -89.05
C LYS A 413 39.74 17.61 -88.61
N GLN A 414 38.79 18.21 -87.91
CA GLN A 414 38.90 19.55 -87.33
C GLN A 414 38.41 19.52 -85.88
N ILE A 415 39.26 19.97 -84.95
CA ILE A 415 38.84 20.18 -83.56
C ILE A 415 38.02 21.46 -83.51
N GLN A 416 36.88 21.40 -82.82
CA GLN A 416 36.13 22.56 -82.40
C GLN A 416 36.06 22.62 -80.87
N VAL A 417 36.08 23.83 -80.34
CA VAL A 417 35.95 24.12 -78.91
C VAL A 417 34.79 25.08 -78.70
N ARG A 418 34.01 24.87 -77.66
CA ARG A 418 33.10 25.86 -77.09
C ARG A 418 33.35 25.99 -75.60
N THR A 419 33.01 27.12 -75.02
CA THR A 419 33.22 27.40 -73.60
C THR A 419 31.88 27.56 -72.91
N TRP A 420 31.70 26.82 -71.82
CA TRP A 420 30.62 27.04 -70.86
C TRP A 420 31.07 28.07 -69.83
N THR A 421 30.23 29.06 -69.54
CA THR A 421 30.48 30.12 -68.56
C THR A 421 29.39 30.08 -67.50
N TYR A 422 29.80 30.04 -66.24
CA TYR A 422 28.90 29.98 -65.08
C TYR A 422 28.97 31.30 -64.32
N ASN A 423 27.85 32.00 -64.21
CA ASN A 423 27.79 33.35 -63.65
C ASN A 423 26.91 33.40 -62.41
N ASP A 424 27.36 34.13 -61.40
CA ASP A 424 26.56 34.55 -60.24
C ASP A 424 26.24 36.04 -60.43
N GLY A 425 25.05 36.33 -60.97
CA GLY A 425 24.72 37.64 -61.52
C GLY A 425 25.67 38.04 -62.66
N SER A 426 26.43 39.12 -62.47
CA SER A 426 27.42 39.61 -63.45
C SER A 426 28.83 39.02 -63.27
N THR A 427 29.06 38.25 -62.21
CA THR A 427 30.39 37.75 -61.87
C THR A 427 30.59 36.35 -62.43
N ILE A 428 31.66 36.15 -63.21
CA ILE A 428 32.06 34.82 -63.68
C ILE A 428 32.61 34.03 -62.50
N VAL A 429 31.94 32.93 -62.15
CA VAL A 429 32.40 32.00 -61.10
C VAL A 429 33.47 31.07 -61.66
N THR A 430 33.23 30.50 -62.86
CA THR A 430 34.18 29.62 -63.54
C THR A 430 33.83 29.43 -65.02
N THR A 431 34.72 28.81 -65.78
CA THR A 431 34.50 28.40 -67.17
C THR A 431 34.93 26.96 -67.40
N ARG A 432 34.30 26.28 -68.35
CA ARG A 432 34.63 24.90 -68.73
C ARG A 432 34.70 24.76 -70.25
N PRO A 433 35.85 24.42 -70.83
CA PRO A 433 35.94 24.11 -72.26
C PRO A 433 35.29 22.76 -72.56
N GLU A 434 34.66 22.65 -73.72
CA GLU A 434 34.15 21.41 -74.28
C GLU A 434 34.69 21.26 -75.70
N ASN A 435 35.27 20.10 -76.00
CA ASN A 435 35.92 19.82 -77.28
C ASN A 435 35.11 18.80 -78.06
N ARG A 436 35.00 18.98 -79.37
CA ARG A 436 34.52 17.96 -80.30
C ARG A 436 35.40 17.89 -81.53
N VAL A 437 35.34 16.77 -82.24
CA VAL A 437 36.00 16.60 -83.54
C VAL A 437 34.93 16.48 -84.62
N ILE A 438 35.04 17.28 -85.67
CA ILE A 438 34.17 17.23 -86.85
C ILE A 438 34.96 16.85 -88.10
N ASP A 439 34.25 16.41 -89.14
CA ASP A 439 34.79 16.27 -90.48
C ASP A 439 34.68 17.59 -91.26
N SER A 440 35.77 17.96 -91.92
CA SER A 440 35.89 19.16 -92.76
C SER A 440 36.25 18.73 -94.19
N SER A 441 35.44 19.12 -95.16
CA SER A 441 35.67 18.83 -96.57
C SER A 441 36.42 19.98 -97.23
N GLN A 442 37.51 19.68 -97.91
CA GLN A 442 38.26 20.64 -98.72
C GLN A 442 38.15 20.28 -100.19
N SER A 443 38.10 21.31 -101.05
CA SER A 443 38.10 21.15 -102.51
C SER A 443 39.21 21.97 -103.16
N GLN A 444 39.80 21.42 -104.22
CA GLN A 444 40.80 22.12 -105.03
C GLN A 444 40.65 21.75 -106.51
N GLY A 445 41.08 22.64 -107.41
CA GLY A 445 41.20 22.33 -108.83
C GLY A 445 42.48 21.56 -109.14
N ALA A 446 42.40 20.57 -110.02
CA ALA A 446 43.54 19.81 -110.53
C ALA A 446 43.41 19.52 -112.03
N ILE A 447 44.51 19.13 -112.69
CA ILE A 447 44.53 18.72 -114.10
C ILE A 447 44.91 17.24 -114.16
N GLY A 448 44.16 16.45 -114.94
CA GLY A 448 44.41 15.02 -115.13
C GLY A 448 45.75 14.74 -115.82
N THR A 449 46.33 13.57 -115.56
CA THR A 449 47.62 13.11 -116.13
C THR A 449 47.56 11.73 -116.78
N LYS A 450 46.37 11.09 -116.85
CA LYS A 450 46.20 9.76 -117.43
C LYS A 450 46.47 9.76 -118.95
N ARG A 451 47.41 8.93 -119.40
CA ARG A 451 47.72 8.69 -120.82
C ARG A 451 46.89 7.53 -121.37
N VAL A 452 46.48 7.60 -122.65
CA VAL A 452 45.74 6.55 -123.37
C VAL A 452 46.64 5.96 -124.45
N LEU A 453 46.84 4.64 -124.45
CA LEU A 453 47.68 3.90 -125.42
C LEU A 453 46.83 3.39 -126.60
N GLY A 454 47.42 3.31 -127.79
CA GLY A 454 46.77 2.86 -129.04
C GLY A 454 47.61 1.85 -129.83
N THR A 455 47.16 1.54 -131.05
CA THR A 455 47.80 0.58 -131.98
C THR A 455 48.07 1.25 -133.34
N TYR A 456 49.23 0.99 -133.95
CA TYR A 456 49.55 1.58 -135.26
C TYR A 456 48.69 0.99 -136.38
N ALA A 457 47.97 1.85 -137.10
CA ALA A 457 47.29 1.54 -138.34
C ALA A 457 48.15 1.98 -139.54
N ARG A 458 48.38 1.06 -140.49
CA ARG A 458 49.10 1.33 -141.74
C ARG A 458 48.18 1.98 -142.77
N PHE A 459 48.66 3.03 -143.43
CA PHE A 459 47.98 3.68 -144.54
C PHE A 459 48.39 3.04 -145.88
N PRO A 460 47.59 3.19 -146.95
CA PRO A 460 47.95 2.71 -148.27
C PRO A 460 49.31 3.28 -148.75
N ARG A 461 50.14 2.41 -149.33
CA ARG A 461 51.44 2.75 -149.93
C ARG A 461 51.24 3.65 -151.16
N VAL A 462 52.07 4.68 -151.30
CA VAL A 462 52.04 5.61 -152.44
C VAL A 462 53.34 5.48 -153.23
N GLU A 463 53.24 5.24 -154.55
CA GLU A 463 54.40 5.08 -155.47
C GLU A 463 54.39 6.18 -156.55
N GLY A 464 55.54 6.77 -156.89
CA GLY A 464 55.62 7.85 -157.87
C GLY A 464 57.00 8.01 -158.55
N ARG A 465 57.01 8.60 -159.76
CA ARG A 465 58.22 8.79 -160.59
C ARG A 465 59.11 9.98 -160.19
N VAL A 466 58.68 10.84 -159.26
CA VAL A 466 59.43 12.06 -158.88
C VAL A 466 59.60 12.14 -157.36
N SER A 467 60.84 12.32 -156.89
CA SER A 467 61.20 12.32 -155.45
C SER A 467 60.47 13.39 -154.63
N GLN A 468 60.25 14.57 -155.19
CA GLN A 468 59.74 15.71 -154.43
C GLN A 468 58.28 15.56 -153.99
N GLN A 469 57.42 14.95 -154.81
CA GLN A 469 56.00 14.82 -154.51
C GLN A 469 55.75 13.82 -153.38
N VAL A 470 56.52 12.72 -153.37
CA VAL A 470 56.48 11.70 -152.32
C VAL A 470 56.98 12.27 -150.98
N MET A 471 58.06 13.06 -151.01
CA MET A 471 58.59 13.72 -149.81
C MET A 471 57.63 14.76 -149.21
N ASN A 472 56.91 15.53 -150.05
CA ASN A 472 55.89 16.46 -149.57
C ASN A 472 54.72 15.72 -148.88
N GLY A 473 54.29 14.57 -149.41
CA GLY A 473 53.25 13.74 -148.79
C GLY A 473 53.65 13.14 -147.43
N ALA A 474 54.95 12.95 -147.18
CA ALA A 474 55.47 12.55 -145.87
C ALA A 474 55.43 13.72 -144.87
N LEU A 475 55.82 14.92 -145.31
CA LEU A 475 55.78 16.14 -144.48
C LEU A 475 54.35 16.49 -144.05
N GLU A 476 53.37 16.42 -144.95
CA GLU A 476 51.97 16.65 -144.62
C GLU A 476 51.44 15.64 -143.60
N PHE A 477 51.80 14.37 -143.74
CA PHE A 477 51.38 13.33 -142.81
C PHE A 477 51.98 13.52 -141.42
N LEU A 478 53.28 13.79 -141.33
CA LEU A 478 53.94 14.12 -140.05
C LEU A 478 53.57 15.54 -139.54
N GLN A 479 52.84 16.31 -140.34
CA GLN A 479 52.54 17.74 -140.16
C GLN A 479 53.79 18.55 -139.80
N TRP A 480 54.87 18.32 -140.53
CA TRP A 480 56.14 19.04 -140.42
C TRP A 480 56.19 20.18 -141.43
N SER A 481 56.73 21.34 -141.02
CA SER A 481 56.65 22.59 -141.79
C SER A 481 57.86 22.94 -142.67
N SER A 482 58.88 22.06 -142.83
CA SER A 482 60.10 22.38 -143.60
C SER A 482 60.58 21.28 -144.56
N LYS A 483 61.17 21.68 -145.71
CA LYS A 483 61.58 20.82 -146.85
C LYS A 483 62.83 19.94 -146.62
N ASN A 484 63.45 19.98 -145.44
CA ASN A 484 64.64 19.17 -145.13
C ASN A 484 64.28 17.98 -144.25
N LEU A 485 63.69 16.94 -144.84
CA LEU A 485 63.52 15.64 -144.20
C LEU A 485 64.90 15.02 -144.00
N GLN A 486 65.42 15.07 -142.78
CA GLN A 486 66.62 14.32 -142.40
C GLN A 486 66.26 12.87 -142.14
N HIS A 487 67.06 11.94 -142.68
CA HIS A 487 66.90 10.51 -142.45
C HIS A 487 67.00 10.19 -140.94
N ASN A 488 66.07 9.39 -140.42
CA ASN A 488 66.01 8.87 -139.04
C ASN A 488 65.80 9.95 -137.96
N ARG A 489 64.76 10.79 -138.13
CA ARG A 489 64.40 11.86 -137.18
C ARG A 489 63.04 11.60 -136.55
N CYS A 490 62.94 11.78 -135.24
CA CYS A 490 61.68 11.80 -134.49
C CYS A 490 61.51 13.13 -133.75
N GLU A 491 60.31 13.68 -133.74
CA GLU A 491 59.93 14.84 -132.93
C GLU A 491 58.65 14.54 -132.15
N THR A 492 58.59 14.93 -130.88
CA THR A 492 57.37 14.83 -130.07
C THR A 492 56.61 16.15 -130.14
N ILE A 493 55.38 16.11 -130.64
CA ILE A 493 54.47 17.25 -130.73
C ILE A 493 53.24 16.93 -129.89
N ASN A 494 52.93 17.79 -128.91
CA ASN A 494 51.78 17.64 -127.99
C ASN A 494 51.69 16.26 -127.31
N GLY A 495 52.84 15.67 -126.96
CA GLY A 495 52.90 14.38 -126.28
C GLY A 495 52.75 13.15 -127.18
N THR A 496 52.70 13.34 -128.50
CA THR A 496 52.71 12.28 -129.53
C THR A 496 53.97 12.35 -130.40
N SER A 497 54.60 11.22 -130.68
CA SER A 497 55.85 11.07 -131.44
C SER A 497 55.59 11.01 -132.95
N ARG A 498 56.38 11.76 -133.72
CA ARG A 498 56.31 11.82 -135.18
C ARG A 498 57.67 11.53 -135.78
N CYS A 499 57.79 10.47 -136.55
CA CYS A 499 59.08 9.96 -137.00
C CYS A 499 59.16 9.78 -138.51
N PHE A 500 60.30 10.16 -139.08
CA PHE A 500 60.65 9.93 -140.48
C PHE A 500 61.90 9.06 -140.60
N TYR A 501 61.83 7.97 -141.36
CA TYR A 501 62.92 7.01 -141.55
C TYR A 501 63.24 6.79 -143.04
N ALA A 502 64.52 6.49 -143.34
CA ALA A 502 64.98 6.23 -144.72
C ALA A 502 64.89 4.76 -145.13
N GLU A 503 64.76 3.86 -144.17
CA GLU A 503 64.55 2.42 -144.36
C GLU A 503 63.37 2.00 -143.46
N ILE A 504 62.69 0.89 -143.79
CA ILE A 504 61.55 0.42 -143.02
C ILE A 504 62.00 0.11 -141.59
N PRO A 505 61.61 0.92 -140.58
CA PRO A 505 62.01 0.66 -139.21
C PRO A 505 61.19 -0.51 -138.64
N LYS A 506 61.71 -1.19 -137.62
CA LYS A 506 60.91 -2.12 -136.82
C LYS A 506 59.87 -1.31 -136.04
N ILE A 507 58.60 -1.45 -136.39
CA ILE A 507 57.53 -0.63 -135.81
C ILE A 507 57.36 -1.01 -134.33
N PRO A 508 57.39 -0.04 -133.39
CA PRO A 508 57.20 -0.31 -131.98
C PRO A 508 55.85 -0.97 -131.72
N SER A 509 55.82 -1.97 -130.83
CA SER A 509 54.62 -2.75 -130.49
C SER A 509 53.55 -1.97 -129.72
N SER A 510 53.87 -0.76 -129.24
CA SER A 510 52.97 0.10 -128.48
C SER A 510 53.21 1.56 -128.86
N CYS A 511 52.13 2.34 -128.94
CA CYS A 511 52.18 3.76 -129.29
C CYS A 511 51.14 4.58 -128.53
N VAL A 512 51.32 5.89 -128.52
CA VAL A 512 50.33 6.84 -127.99
C VAL A 512 49.41 7.25 -129.14
N ILE A 513 48.09 7.24 -128.92
CA ILE A 513 47.11 7.63 -129.95
C ILE A 513 47.50 9.01 -130.50
N GLY A 514 47.70 9.09 -131.82
CA GLY A 514 48.20 10.28 -132.54
C GLY A 514 49.68 10.24 -132.95
N ASP A 515 50.46 9.25 -132.51
CA ASP A 515 51.84 9.03 -133.00
C ASP A 515 51.82 8.73 -134.51
N ARG A 516 52.79 9.26 -135.29
CA ARG A 516 52.85 9.09 -136.76
C ARG A 516 54.24 8.68 -137.21
N ILE A 517 54.33 7.66 -138.06
CA ILE A 517 55.58 7.20 -138.67
C ILE A 517 55.44 7.23 -140.18
N ALA A 518 56.41 7.81 -140.88
CA ALA A 518 56.50 7.78 -142.33
C ALA A 518 57.88 7.31 -142.79
N PHE A 519 57.94 6.52 -143.86
CA PHE A 519 59.21 6.10 -144.47
C PHE A 519 59.19 6.20 -145.99
N VAL A 520 60.35 6.46 -146.60
CA VAL A 520 60.50 6.58 -148.06
C VAL A 520 61.65 5.68 -148.56
N GLY A 521 61.43 4.87 -149.60
CA GLY A 521 62.45 4.00 -150.22
C GLY A 521 62.49 4.12 -151.75
N VAL A 522 63.63 3.78 -152.37
CA VAL A 522 63.87 3.84 -153.83
C VAL A 522 63.97 2.42 -154.41
N ASN A 523 63.35 2.15 -155.58
CA ASN A 523 63.47 0.85 -156.25
C ASN A 523 64.86 0.63 -156.88
N TYR A 524 65.24 -0.63 -157.10
CA TYR A 524 66.59 -1.08 -157.51
C TYR A 524 67.16 -0.43 -158.78
N ASP A 525 66.28 0.01 -159.69
CA ASP A 525 66.57 0.69 -160.94
C ASP A 525 66.59 2.23 -160.81
N HIS A 526 66.52 2.76 -159.59
CA HIS A 526 66.64 4.20 -159.22
C HIS A 526 65.62 5.13 -159.89
N THR A 527 64.51 4.62 -160.43
CA THR A 527 63.51 5.42 -161.17
C THR A 527 62.19 5.67 -160.43
N ILE A 528 61.88 4.95 -159.34
CA ILE A 528 60.61 5.06 -158.58
C ILE A 528 60.86 5.17 -157.08
N ILE A 529 60.14 6.07 -156.41
CA ILE A 529 60.20 6.31 -154.96
C ILE A 529 58.85 5.97 -154.31
N VAL A 530 58.90 5.32 -153.15
CA VAL A 530 57.75 4.74 -152.45
C VAL A 530 57.64 5.29 -151.02
N LEU A 531 56.45 5.78 -150.62
CA LEU A 531 56.13 6.23 -149.25
C LEU A 531 55.11 5.31 -148.58
N ASP A 532 55.36 5.01 -147.32
CA ASP A 532 54.47 4.25 -146.46
C ASP A 532 54.36 4.92 -145.09
N ARG A 533 53.18 4.83 -144.48
CA ARG A 533 52.76 5.71 -143.38
C ARG A 533 51.94 4.93 -142.37
N TRP A 534 52.16 5.21 -141.09
CA TRP A 534 51.51 4.55 -139.96
C TRP A 534 51.08 5.60 -138.95
N GLU A 535 49.85 5.53 -138.45
CA GLU A 535 49.35 6.41 -137.37
C GLU A 535 48.83 5.54 -136.23
N CYS A 536 49.19 5.88 -135.01
CA CYS A 536 48.67 5.24 -133.83
C CYS A 536 47.22 5.67 -133.59
N ARG A 537 46.31 4.71 -133.55
CA ARG A 537 44.88 4.93 -133.32
C ARG A 537 44.40 4.23 -132.06
#